data_AF-A0A9P3UYE8-F1
#
_entry.id   AF-A0A9P3UYE8-F1
#
_cell.length_a   1.000
_cell.length_b   1.000
_cell.length_c   1.000
_cell.angle_alpha   90.00
_cell.angle_beta   90.00
_cell.angle_gamma   90.00
#
_symmetry.space_group_name_H-M   'P 1'
#
loop_
_entity.id
_entity.type
_entity.pdbx_description
1 polymer ?
#
loop_
_entity_poly.entity_id
_entity_poly.type
_entity_poly.pdbx_seq_one_letter_code
_entity_poly.pdbx_strand_id
1 'polypeptide(L)'
;MPSPEQWLSTLTSAGVPAFRCRVDNSGPSIVARTPEFMAMMQDLTGQLDEYTLLARLAAAWPADPGDAPFMLGAANLDWQCVLTRFDAPSADYLAIFRVCERLQVPSVAFSTMIDNLPDVVTRHDRHFRCVYANPAIEQLTGISADQHIGRDLRTLFMAEERRANTDSVYQRVFDTGEIVTVDFGYAGPGGLRNYQARAMPEFDHDGRVQTVLSIIRDVTELTQLQQQLERLARTDPLTSLLNRRSFLECAGAALDRARRGHCELSLLMLDVDNMKCINDRFGHAAGDRVLEALSRMLVTETRAQDFVARLGGDEFCIALIDTDATQADAVAERLCRRVNDIAVCDDRSVELSVSVGVTQAGPTDTCAADLIARVDTLMYQAKLRVREMS
;
A
#
# COMPACT_ATOMS: atom_id res chain seq x y z
N MET A 1 -25.93 -1.26 -4.81
CA MET A 1 -26.22 -1.65 -3.42
C MET A 1 -27.21 -2.81 -3.46
N PRO A 2 -27.02 -3.90 -2.71
CA PRO A 2 -28.00 -4.98 -2.61
C PRO A 2 -29.34 -4.45 -2.08
N SER A 3 -30.47 -5.03 -2.48
CA SER A 3 -31.78 -4.60 -1.99
C SER A 3 -31.95 -4.89 -0.47
N PRO A 4 -32.89 -4.22 0.24
CA PRO A 4 -33.13 -4.48 1.67
C PRO A 4 -33.42 -5.95 1.97
N GLU A 5 -34.10 -6.64 1.05
CA GLU A 5 -34.48 -8.05 1.17
C GLU A 5 -33.27 -8.99 0.99
N GLN A 6 -32.35 -8.66 0.09
CA GLN A 6 -31.11 -9.42 -0.10
C GLN A 6 -30.21 -9.34 1.14
N TRP A 7 -30.20 -8.20 1.83
CA TRP A 7 -29.46 -8.02 3.08
C TRP A 7 -30.06 -8.79 4.25
N LEU A 8 -31.38 -8.71 4.47
CA LEU A 8 -32.04 -9.52 5.50
C LEU A 8 -31.83 -11.02 5.26
N SER A 9 -31.83 -11.45 4.00
CA SER A 9 -31.50 -12.84 3.62
C SER A 9 -30.04 -13.20 3.95
N THR A 10 -29.10 -12.27 3.73
CA THR A 10 -27.69 -12.46 4.09
C THR A 10 -27.49 -12.52 5.61
N LEU A 11 -28.18 -11.65 6.37
CA LEU A 11 -28.13 -11.66 7.84
C LEU A 11 -28.81 -12.88 8.44
N THR A 12 -29.91 -13.35 7.84
CA THR A 12 -30.55 -14.63 8.19
C THR A 12 -29.56 -15.78 7.96
N SER A 13 -28.88 -15.79 6.82
CA SER A 13 -27.86 -16.81 6.52
C SER A 13 -26.65 -16.73 7.46
N ALA A 14 -26.36 -15.55 8.01
CA ALA A 14 -25.30 -15.31 8.99
C ALA A 14 -25.76 -15.52 10.45
N GLY A 15 -27.03 -15.87 10.69
CA GLY A 15 -27.58 -16.07 12.03
C GLY A 15 -27.58 -14.80 12.88
N VAL A 16 -27.74 -13.62 12.28
CA VAL A 16 -27.69 -12.33 12.98
C VAL A 16 -29.11 -11.86 13.32
N PRO A 17 -29.44 -11.59 14.60
CA PRO A 17 -30.71 -11.00 14.97
C PRO A 17 -30.83 -9.57 14.43
N ALA A 18 -31.64 -9.41 13.39
CA ALA A 18 -31.88 -8.13 12.74
C ALA A 18 -33.33 -7.97 12.27
N PHE A 19 -33.75 -6.72 12.10
CA PHE A 19 -35.03 -6.34 11.52
C PHE A 19 -34.91 -5.08 10.66
N ARG A 20 -35.80 -4.94 9.69
CA ARG A 20 -35.97 -3.71 8.92
C ARG A 20 -36.98 -2.82 9.63
N CYS A 21 -36.56 -1.62 9.94
CA CYS A 21 -37.37 -0.58 10.55
C CYS A 21 -37.75 0.48 9.51
N ARG A 22 -38.99 0.94 9.51
CA ARG A 22 -39.42 2.11 8.74
C ARG A 22 -39.94 3.17 9.69
N VAL A 23 -39.49 4.41 9.51
CA VAL A 23 -39.93 5.55 10.32
C VAL A 23 -40.85 6.44 9.50
N ASP A 24 -42.05 6.67 10.00
CA ASP A 24 -42.99 7.64 9.44
C ASP A 24 -43.46 8.64 10.52
N ASN A 25 -44.47 9.46 10.20
CA ASN A 25 -45.03 10.46 11.12
C ASN A 25 -45.63 9.85 12.40
N SER A 26 -45.86 8.54 12.45
CA SER A 26 -46.36 7.81 13.62
C SER A 26 -45.25 7.13 14.45
N GLY A 27 -44.02 7.13 13.94
CA GLY A 27 -42.84 6.57 14.60
C GLY A 27 -42.23 5.37 13.86
N PRO A 28 -41.24 4.68 14.48
CA PRO A 28 -40.63 3.48 13.93
C PRO A 28 -41.59 2.28 13.95
N SER A 29 -41.57 1.50 12.87
CA SER A 29 -42.32 0.24 12.72
C SER A 29 -41.41 -0.85 12.14
N ILE A 30 -41.67 -2.12 12.48
CA ILE A 30 -40.90 -3.25 11.92
C ILE A 30 -41.61 -3.79 10.66
N VAL A 31 -40.90 -3.78 9.54
CA VAL A 31 -41.43 -4.18 8.22
C VAL A 31 -41.01 -5.61 7.83
N ALA A 32 -39.84 -6.06 8.29
CA ALA A 32 -39.34 -7.41 8.05
C ALA A 32 -38.34 -7.82 9.14
N ARG A 33 -38.18 -9.12 9.37
CA ARG A 33 -37.43 -9.68 10.52
C ARG A 33 -36.64 -10.90 10.09
N THR A 34 -35.50 -11.13 10.73
CA THR A 34 -34.78 -12.41 10.67
C THR A 34 -35.42 -13.43 11.62
N PRO A 35 -35.33 -14.74 11.33
CA PRO A 35 -35.72 -15.79 12.26
C PRO A 35 -35.03 -15.68 13.63
N GLU A 36 -33.78 -15.25 13.64
CA GLU A 36 -32.96 -15.08 14.84
C GLU A 36 -33.46 -13.94 15.72
N PHE A 37 -33.95 -12.85 15.13
CA PHE A 37 -34.64 -11.80 15.86
C PHE A 37 -35.93 -12.30 16.50
N MET A 38 -36.72 -13.10 15.77
CA MET A 38 -37.96 -13.67 16.30
C MET A 38 -37.71 -14.62 17.46
N ALA A 39 -36.71 -15.49 17.35
CA ALA A 39 -36.28 -16.38 18.43
C ALA A 39 -35.83 -15.59 19.66
N MET A 40 -35.00 -14.56 19.45
CA MET A 40 -34.52 -13.70 20.53
C MET A 40 -35.64 -12.93 21.23
N MET A 41 -36.61 -12.39 20.49
CA MET A 41 -37.78 -11.73 21.08
C MET A 41 -38.68 -12.71 21.85
N GLN A 42 -38.73 -13.97 21.41
CA GLN A 42 -39.47 -15.01 22.12
C GLN A 42 -38.80 -15.39 23.45
N ASP A 43 -37.47 -15.45 23.50
CA ASP A 43 -36.71 -15.69 24.73
C ASP A 43 -36.87 -14.54 25.74
N LEU A 44 -37.08 -13.31 25.25
CA LEU A 44 -37.32 -12.11 26.07
C LEU A 44 -38.79 -11.92 26.48
N THR A 45 -39.67 -12.89 26.20
CA THR A 45 -41.10 -12.78 26.51
C THR A 45 -41.33 -12.49 27.99
N GLY A 46 -41.99 -11.38 28.30
CA GLY A 46 -42.23 -10.90 29.67
C GLY A 46 -41.21 -9.88 30.20
N GLN A 47 -40.08 -9.67 29.50
CA GLN A 47 -39.08 -8.63 29.80
C GLN A 47 -39.09 -7.52 28.75
N LEU A 48 -39.19 -7.89 27.48
CA LEU A 48 -39.28 -6.96 26.35
C LEU A 48 -40.18 -7.55 25.26
N ASP A 49 -41.24 -6.83 24.92
CA ASP A 49 -42.05 -7.13 23.73
C ASP A 49 -41.77 -6.13 22.60
N GLU A 50 -42.24 -6.46 21.40
CA GLU A 50 -42.03 -5.64 20.21
C GLU A 50 -42.64 -4.23 20.36
N TYR A 51 -43.80 -4.14 21.02
CA TYR A 51 -44.46 -2.86 21.28
C TYR A 51 -43.60 -1.93 22.14
N THR A 52 -43.04 -2.46 23.22
CA THR A 52 -42.16 -1.74 24.14
C THR A 52 -40.83 -1.38 23.47
N LEU A 53 -40.28 -2.28 22.63
CA LEU A 53 -39.09 -2.01 21.83
C LEU A 53 -39.32 -0.82 20.89
N LEU A 54 -40.41 -0.83 20.11
CA LEU A 54 -40.73 0.25 19.17
C LEU A 54 -41.02 1.58 19.89
N ALA A 55 -41.74 1.56 21.01
CA ALA A 55 -42.01 2.76 21.81
C ALA A 55 -40.71 3.41 22.33
N ARG A 56 -39.74 2.58 22.73
CA ARG A 56 -38.42 3.07 23.19
C ARG A 56 -37.55 3.59 22.05
N LEU A 57 -37.57 2.91 20.90
CA LEU A 57 -36.90 3.41 19.70
C LEU A 57 -37.47 4.78 19.29
N ALA A 58 -38.79 4.95 19.34
CA ALA A 58 -39.44 6.22 19.04
C ALA A 58 -38.99 7.34 19.99
N ALA A 59 -38.93 7.05 21.29
CA ALA A 59 -38.54 8.03 22.31
C ALA A 59 -37.06 8.44 22.24
N ALA A 60 -36.19 7.53 21.81
CA ALA A 60 -34.75 7.76 21.72
C ALA A 60 -34.28 8.16 20.31
N TRP A 61 -35.19 8.27 19.34
CA TRP A 61 -34.83 8.54 17.95
C TRP A 61 -34.18 9.93 17.80
N PRO A 62 -33.00 10.05 17.17
CA PRO A 62 -32.36 11.34 16.99
C PRO A 62 -33.15 12.25 16.04
N ALA A 63 -33.18 13.55 16.34
CA ALA A 63 -33.89 14.55 15.55
C ALA A 63 -33.31 14.72 14.13
N ASP A 64 -32.01 14.48 13.96
CA ASP A 64 -31.34 14.37 12.67
C ASP A 64 -30.42 13.12 12.68
N PRO A 65 -30.90 11.96 12.19
CA PRO A 65 -30.15 10.71 12.21
C PRO A 65 -28.95 10.69 11.25
N GLY A 66 -28.83 11.66 10.34
CA GLY A 66 -27.78 11.67 9.30
C GLY A 66 -27.74 10.40 8.45
N ASP A 67 -26.61 10.16 7.79
CA ASP A 67 -26.32 8.94 7.00
C ASP A 67 -25.43 7.93 7.76
N ALA A 68 -24.85 8.33 8.88
CA ALA A 68 -24.00 7.47 9.69
C ALA A 68 -24.84 6.50 10.54
N PRO A 69 -24.37 5.26 10.78
CA PRO A 69 -25.00 4.37 11.73
C PRO A 69 -25.05 4.99 13.13
N PHE A 70 -26.17 4.85 13.83
CA PHE A 70 -26.32 5.28 15.22
C PHE A 70 -26.88 4.16 16.07
N MET A 71 -26.59 4.20 17.37
CA MET A 71 -26.99 3.15 18.32
C MET A 71 -28.07 3.67 19.26
N LEU A 72 -29.12 2.87 19.48
CA LEU A 72 -30.16 3.13 20.45
C LEU A 72 -30.20 2.01 21.50
N GLY A 73 -30.21 2.40 22.77
CA GLY A 73 -30.32 1.54 23.94
C GLY A 73 -30.56 2.39 25.18
N ALA A 74 -31.14 1.82 26.23
CA ALA A 74 -31.33 2.51 27.51
C ALA A 74 -30.25 2.05 28.51
N ALA A 75 -29.71 2.98 29.30
CA ALA A 75 -28.57 2.75 30.21
C ALA A 75 -28.75 1.61 31.26
N ASN A 76 -29.97 1.11 31.45
CA ASN A 76 -30.32 0.11 32.47
C ASN A 76 -31.04 -1.13 31.91
N LEU A 77 -30.98 -1.40 30.59
CA LEU A 77 -31.68 -2.53 29.97
C LEU A 77 -30.75 -3.41 29.15
N ASP A 78 -31.08 -4.69 29.11
CA ASP A 78 -30.27 -5.79 28.61
C ASP A 78 -30.20 -5.85 27.06
N TRP A 79 -30.39 -4.76 26.31
CA TRP A 79 -30.37 -4.80 24.84
C TRP A 79 -29.90 -3.51 24.15
N GLN A 80 -29.43 -3.65 22.91
CA GLN A 80 -28.95 -2.58 22.03
C GLN A 80 -29.41 -2.79 20.58
N CYS A 81 -29.73 -1.69 19.89
CA CYS A 81 -30.00 -1.64 18.46
C CYS A 81 -28.97 -0.78 17.75
N VAL A 82 -28.26 -1.31 16.75
CA VAL A 82 -27.48 -0.51 15.81
C VAL A 82 -28.35 -0.26 14.59
N LEU A 83 -28.65 1.00 14.28
CA LEU A 83 -29.48 1.40 13.15
C LEU A 83 -28.66 2.08 12.07
N THR A 84 -28.81 1.59 10.84
CA THR A 84 -28.15 2.14 9.65
C THR A 84 -29.19 2.54 8.62
N ARG A 85 -29.12 3.78 8.12
CA ARG A 85 -30.04 4.28 7.09
C ARG A 85 -29.75 3.60 5.75
N PHE A 86 -30.78 3.08 5.08
CA PHE A 86 -30.63 2.32 3.86
C PHE A 86 -30.87 3.15 2.59
N ASP A 87 -31.92 3.99 2.57
CA ASP A 87 -32.25 4.81 1.40
C ASP A 87 -32.84 6.16 1.81
N ALA A 88 -32.30 7.24 1.24
CA ALA A 88 -32.60 8.61 1.63
C ALA A 88 -34.02 9.12 1.29
N PRO A 89 -34.82 8.50 0.40
CA PRO A 89 -36.23 8.86 0.25
C PRO A 89 -37.22 8.02 1.08
N SER A 90 -36.85 6.82 1.57
CA SER A 90 -37.83 5.86 2.12
C SER A 90 -37.86 5.74 3.65
N ALA A 91 -37.05 6.51 4.38
CA ALA A 91 -36.94 6.46 5.85
C ALA A 91 -36.83 5.02 6.40
N ASP A 92 -36.20 4.13 5.62
CA ASP A 92 -35.95 2.75 5.97
C ASP A 92 -34.57 2.62 6.62
N TYR A 93 -34.54 1.88 7.73
CA TYR A 93 -33.37 1.59 8.54
C TYR A 93 -33.21 0.09 8.68
N LEU A 94 -31.98 -0.37 8.66
CA LEU A 94 -31.62 -1.71 9.11
C LEU A 94 -31.25 -1.63 10.58
N ALA A 95 -31.93 -2.41 11.42
CA ALA A 95 -31.64 -2.51 12.85
C ALA A 95 -31.04 -3.88 13.18
N ILE A 96 -29.81 -3.90 13.70
CA ILE A 96 -29.20 -5.10 14.27
C ILE A 96 -29.49 -5.07 15.77
N PHE A 97 -30.21 -6.08 16.26
CA PHE A 97 -30.63 -6.20 17.64
C PHE A 97 -29.66 -7.11 18.40
N ARG A 98 -29.26 -6.70 19.61
CA ARG A 98 -28.37 -7.46 20.48
C ARG A 98 -28.89 -7.41 21.91
N VAL A 99 -28.81 -8.51 22.63
CA VAL A 99 -29.06 -8.55 24.08
C VAL A 99 -27.71 -8.53 24.79
N CYS A 100 -27.49 -7.57 25.67
CA CYS A 100 -26.30 -7.43 26.51
C CYS A 100 -26.40 -8.35 27.75
N GLU A 101 -26.45 -9.67 27.55
CA GLU A 101 -26.05 -10.55 28.63
C GLU A 101 -24.53 -10.48 28.81
N ARG A 102 -24.07 -10.42 30.07
CA ARG A 102 -22.65 -10.53 30.43
C ARG A 102 -22.03 -11.72 29.68
N LEU A 103 -21.09 -11.42 28.79
CA LEU A 103 -20.25 -12.38 28.05
C LEU A 103 -21.05 -13.46 27.32
N GLN A 104 -21.85 -13.10 26.32
CA GLN A 104 -22.40 -14.12 25.41
C GLN A 104 -21.27 -14.75 24.57
N VAL A 105 -21.13 -16.05 24.76
CA VAL A 105 -20.40 -17.01 23.92
C VAL A 105 -20.66 -16.68 22.45
N PRO A 106 -19.62 -16.54 21.61
CA PRO A 106 -19.83 -16.31 20.18
C PRO A 106 -20.68 -17.44 19.59
N SER A 107 -21.73 -17.09 18.84
CA SER A 107 -22.47 -18.05 18.01
C SER A 107 -21.46 -18.92 17.27
N VAL A 108 -21.65 -20.24 17.27
CA VAL A 108 -20.72 -21.20 16.64
C VAL A 108 -20.37 -20.78 15.20
N ALA A 109 -21.32 -20.16 14.48
CA ALA A 109 -21.11 -19.59 13.16
C ALA A 109 -20.10 -18.42 13.12
N PHE A 110 -20.16 -17.50 14.09
CA PHE A 110 -19.25 -16.37 14.20
C PHE A 110 -17.82 -16.79 14.56
N SER A 111 -17.67 -17.72 15.51
CA SER A 111 -16.35 -18.29 15.85
C SER A 111 -15.74 -18.99 14.63
N THR A 112 -16.54 -19.83 13.96
CA THR A 112 -16.08 -20.55 12.76
C THR A 112 -15.63 -19.58 11.67
N MET A 113 -16.34 -18.47 11.46
CA MET A 113 -15.96 -17.50 10.44
C MET A 113 -14.62 -16.82 10.78
N ILE A 114 -14.45 -16.31 12.00
CA ILE A 114 -13.23 -15.58 12.38
C ILE A 114 -12.02 -16.53 12.49
N ASP A 115 -12.24 -17.75 12.94
CA ASP A 115 -11.17 -18.75 13.09
C ASP A 115 -10.61 -19.19 11.74
N ASN A 116 -11.39 -19.06 10.67
CA ASN A 116 -10.97 -19.37 9.30
C ASN A 116 -10.54 -18.12 8.50
N LEU A 117 -10.52 -16.93 9.09
CA LEU A 117 -9.98 -15.75 8.41
C LEU A 117 -8.46 -15.88 8.26
N PRO A 118 -7.90 -15.54 7.09
CA PRO A 118 -6.45 -15.48 6.90
C PRO A 118 -5.83 -14.27 7.61
N ASP A 119 -6.62 -13.23 7.86
CA ASP A 119 -6.19 -12.04 8.60
C ASP A 119 -6.13 -12.37 10.10
N VAL A 120 -5.10 -11.84 10.77
CA VAL A 120 -4.97 -11.96 12.23
C VAL A 120 -5.92 -10.98 12.88
N VAL A 121 -6.78 -11.50 13.75
CA VAL A 121 -7.74 -10.71 14.53
C VAL A 121 -7.38 -10.85 15.99
N THR A 122 -7.09 -9.73 16.65
CA THR A 122 -6.77 -9.69 18.08
C THR A 122 -7.53 -8.59 18.78
N ARG A 123 -7.81 -8.79 20.06
CA ARG A 123 -8.41 -7.78 20.92
C ARG A 123 -7.55 -7.60 22.15
N HIS A 124 -7.30 -6.35 22.52
CA HIS A 124 -6.52 -6.03 23.72
C HIS A 124 -7.28 -5.08 24.64
N ASP A 125 -7.11 -5.25 25.95
CA ASP A 125 -7.65 -4.33 26.96
C ASP A 125 -6.76 -3.09 27.17
N ARG A 126 -7.20 -2.15 28.02
CA ARG A 126 -6.44 -0.95 28.40
C ARG A 126 -5.06 -1.21 29.04
N HIS A 127 -4.81 -2.43 29.51
CA HIS A 127 -3.52 -2.86 30.03
C HIS A 127 -2.68 -3.60 28.98
N PHE A 128 -3.08 -3.53 27.71
CA PHE A 128 -2.44 -4.19 26.57
C PHE A 128 -2.46 -5.72 26.69
N ARG A 129 -3.38 -6.28 27.49
CA ARG A 129 -3.53 -7.74 27.61
C ARG A 129 -4.43 -8.23 26.50
N CYS A 130 -3.99 -9.27 25.81
CA CYS A 130 -4.79 -9.90 24.78
C CYS A 130 -6.00 -10.60 25.42
N VAL A 131 -7.21 -10.20 25.05
CA VAL A 131 -8.47 -10.80 25.52
C VAL A 131 -9.07 -11.74 24.49
N TYR A 132 -8.64 -11.63 23.22
CA TYR A 132 -9.04 -12.51 22.14
C TYR A 132 -7.95 -12.53 21.06
N ALA A 133 -7.71 -13.69 20.48
CA ALA A 133 -6.90 -13.86 19.27
C ALA A 133 -7.49 -15.01 18.46
N ASN A 134 -7.57 -14.85 17.14
CA ASN A 134 -7.92 -15.96 16.25
C ASN A 134 -6.67 -16.83 15.94
N PRO A 135 -6.84 -18.07 15.43
CA PRO A 135 -5.73 -18.98 15.15
C PRO A 135 -4.70 -18.44 14.15
N ALA A 136 -5.08 -17.52 13.25
CA ALA A 136 -4.17 -16.91 12.29
C ALA A 136 -2.95 -16.24 12.94
N ILE A 137 -3.06 -15.80 14.21
CA ILE A 137 -1.94 -15.21 14.94
C ILE A 137 -0.74 -16.15 15.05
N GLU A 138 -0.97 -17.46 15.05
CA GLU A 138 0.10 -18.46 15.15
C GLU A 138 0.99 -18.47 13.92
N GLN A 139 0.43 -18.22 12.73
CA GLN A 139 1.23 -18.11 11.50
C GLN A 139 2.12 -16.87 11.52
N LEU A 140 1.60 -15.77 12.06
CA LEU A 140 2.35 -14.53 12.19
C LEU A 140 3.48 -14.71 13.23
N THR A 141 3.17 -15.32 14.38
CA THR A 141 4.01 -15.24 15.60
C THR A 141 4.77 -16.51 15.95
N GLY A 142 4.31 -17.66 15.48
CA GLY A 142 4.75 -18.99 15.93
C GLY A 142 4.21 -19.42 17.29
N ILE A 143 3.31 -18.63 17.90
CA ILE A 143 2.72 -18.88 19.22
C ILE A 143 1.22 -19.07 19.05
N SER A 144 0.66 -20.13 19.63
CA SER A 144 -0.77 -20.45 19.49
C SER A 144 -1.66 -19.38 20.10
N ALA A 145 -2.87 -19.20 19.56
CA ALA A 145 -3.84 -18.21 20.01
C ALA A 145 -4.09 -18.25 21.54
N ASP A 146 -4.26 -19.45 22.10
CA ASP A 146 -4.50 -19.65 23.55
C ASP A 146 -3.35 -19.14 24.42
N GLN A 147 -2.11 -19.22 23.92
CA GLN A 147 -0.94 -18.73 24.65
C GLN A 147 -0.83 -17.21 24.62
N HIS A 148 -1.54 -16.52 23.71
CA HIS A 148 -1.61 -15.06 23.71
C HIS A 148 -2.60 -14.53 24.74
N ILE A 149 -3.68 -15.27 25.03
CA ILE A 149 -4.74 -14.81 25.93
C ILE A 149 -4.19 -14.48 27.33
N GLY A 150 -4.58 -13.31 27.84
CA GLY A 150 -4.19 -12.76 29.13
C GLY A 150 -2.76 -12.20 29.20
N ARG A 151 -1.93 -12.44 28.18
CA ARG A 151 -0.57 -11.92 28.12
C ARG A 151 -0.54 -10.50 27.60
N ASP A 152 0.43 -9.76 28.10
CA ASP A 152 0.70 -8.40 27.67
C ASP A 152 1.38 -8.43 26.29
N LEU A 153 0.81 -7.71 25.33
CA LEU A 153 1.31 -7.59 23.96
C LEU A 153 2.80 -7.18 23.92
N ARG A 154 3.24 -6.37 24.89
CA ARG A 154 4.62 -5.92 25.03
C ARG A 154 5.57 -7.03 25.43
N THR A 155 5.09 -8.10 26.03
CA THR A 155 5.92 -9.21 26.53
C THR A 155 6.08 -10.34 25.53
N LEU A 156 5.17 -10.44 24.57
CA LEU A 156 5.10 -11.51 23.58
C LEU A 156 5.97 -11.24 22.35
N PHE A 157 6.23 -9.97 22.05
CA PHE A 157 6.80 -9.57 20.77
C PHE A 157 7.92 -8.53 20.92
N MET A 158 9.09 -8.87 20.36
CA MET A 158 10.07 -7.96 19.74
C MET A 158 11.18 -7.30 20.57
N ALA A 159 12.25 -6.98 19.84
CA ALA A 159 13.28 -5.98 20.16
C ALA A 159 12.66 -4.61 20.50
N GLU A 160 13.40 -3.84 21.30
CA GLU A 160 12.94 -2.64 22.02
C GLU A 160 12.29 -1.55 21.14
N GLU A 161 12.77 -1.36 19.90
CA GLU A 161 12.24 -0.37 18.95
C GLU A 161 10.77 -0.62 18.53
N ARG A 162 10.32 -1.87 18.50
CA ARG A 162 8.93 -2.20 18.10
C ARG A 162 7.93 -2.09 19.25
N ARG A 163 8.38 -2.26 20.50
CA ARG A 163 7.55 -1.99 21.67
C ARG A 163 7.04 -0.56 21.63
N ALA A 164 7.94 0.39 21.38
CA ALA A 164 7.60 1.81 21.32
C ALA A 164 6.53 2.12 20.24
N ASN A 165 6.64 1.53 19.05
CA ASN A 165 5.67 1.76 17.98
C ASN A 165 4.30 1.13 18.27
N THR A 166 4.25 -0.12 18.72
CA THR A 166 2.98 -0.80 19.04
C THR A 166 2.26 -0.13 20.20
N ASP A 167 3.01 0.26 21.24
CA ASP A 167 2.47 0.99 22.39
C ASP A 167 1.87 2.31 21.94
N SER A 168 2.57 3.07 21.09
CA SER A 168 2.07 4.35 20.58
C SER A 168 0.77 4.23 19.80
N VAL A 169 0.59 3.15 19.01
CA VAL A 169 -0.62 2.92 18.21
C VAL A 169 -1.82 2.64 19.11
N TYR A 170 -1.70 1.65 20.00
CA TYR A 170 -2.79 1.26 20.89
C TYR A 170 -3.11 2.35 21.90
N GLN A 171 -2.10 3.02 22.45
CA GLN A 171 -2.28 4.16 23.34
C GLN A 171 -3.03 5.29 22.64
N ARG A 172 -2.66 5.64 21.41
CA ARG A 172 -3.39 6.64 20.62
C ARG A 172 -4.86 6.24 20.42
N VAL A 173 -5.16 4.98 20.11
CA VAL A 173 -6.56 4.52 20.00
C VAL A 173 -7.31 4.68 21.33
N PHE A 174 -6.69 4.31 22.47
CA PHE A 174 -7.31 4.46 23.79
C PHE A 174 -7.53 5.93 24.18
N ASP A 175 -6.60 6.82 23.82
CA ASP A 175 -6.62 8.23 24.19
C ASP A 175 -7.57 9.05 23.29
N THR A 176 -7.62 8.76 21.99
CA THR A 176 -8.42 9.55 21.04
C THR A 176 -9.75 8.91 20.66
N GLY A 177 -9.92 7.60 20.82
CA GLY A 177 -11.10 6.89 20.31
C GLY A 177 -11.18 6.89 18.78
N GLU A 178 -10.06 7.11 18.07
CA GLU A 178 -9.99 7.07 16.62
C GLU A 178 -9.39 5.75 16.10
N ILE A 179 -9.71 5.42 14.85
CA ILE A 179 -9.08 4.30 14.14
C ILE A 179 -7.65 4.69 13.77
N VAL A 180 -6.69 3.80 14.04
CA VAL A 180 -5.29 3.97 13.64
C VAL A 180 -4.89 2.85 12.70
N THR A 181 -4.32 3.22 11.55
CA THR A 181 -3.74 2.28 10.58
C THR A 181 -2.22 2.45 10.57
N VAL A 182 -1.49 1.33 10.57
CA VAL A 182 -0.03 1.31 10.52
C VAL A 182 0.45 0.18 9.63
N ASP A 183 1.46 0.47 8.81
CA ASP A 183 2.18 -0.54 8.05
C ASP A 183 3.49 -0.86 8.78
N PHE A 184 3.86 -2.14 8.86
CA PHE A 184 5.09 -2.57 9.51
C PHE A 184 5.63 -3.86 8.91
N GLY A 185 6.97 -3.99 8.86
CA GLY A 185 7.62 -5.25 8.52
C GLY A 185 7.77 -6.12 9.76
N TYR A 186 7.60 -7.44 9.69
CA TYR A 186 7.86 -8.37 10.79
C TYR A 186 8.58 -9.64 10.33
N ALA A 187 9.70 -9.94 10.99
CA ALA A 187 10.46 -11.16 10.83
C ALA A 187 9.92 -12.23 11.80
N GLY A 188 8.87 -12.92 11.36
CA GLY A 188 8.27 -14.06 12.06
C GLY A 188 8.89 -15.40 11.62
N PRO A 189 8.27 -16.54 12.00
CA PRO A 189 8.72 -17.87 11.59
C PRO A 189 8.82 -18.06 10.08
N GLY A 190 7.98 -17.35 9.32
CA GLY A 190 7.96 -17.34 7.86
C GLY A 190 8.92 -16.35 7.19
N GLY A 191 9.88 -15.78 7.92
CA GLY A 191 10.80 -14.75 7.43
C GLY A 191 10.23 -13.33 7.52
N LEU A 192 10.92 -12.37 6.90
CA LEU A 192 10.48 -10.96 6.86
C LEU A 192 9.28 -10.79 5.93
N ARG A 193 8.18 -10.31 6.50
CA ARG A 193 6.91 -10.02 5.81
C ARG A 193 6.45 -8.59 6.11
N ASN A 194 5.62 -8.04 5.24
CA ASN A 194 5.00 -6.73 5.41
C ASN A 194 3.54 -6.90 5.83
N TYR A 195 3.13 -6.18 6.86
CA TYR A 195 1.80 -6.24 7.43
C TYR A 195 1.18 -4.85 7.49
N GLN A 196 -0.13 -4.80 7.29
CA GLN A 196 -0.96 -3.64 7.59
C GLN A 196 -1.85 -3.97 8.77
N ALA A 197 -1.72 -3.22 9.87
CA ALA A 197 -2.60 -3.30 11.02
C ALA A 197 -3.59 -2.14 11.01
N ARG A 198 -4.85 -2.46 11.29
CA ARG A 198 -5.89 -1.48 11.58
C ARG A 198 -6.41 -1.74 12.99
N ALA A 199 -6.12 -0.82 13.89
CA ALA A 199 -6.55 -0.83 15.28
C ALA A 199 -7.80 0.04 15.45
N MET A 200 -8.85 -0.54 16.00
CA MET A 200 -10.18 0.07 16.12
C MET A 200 -10.61 0.08 17.59
N PRO A 201 -11.13 1.21 18.10
CA PRO A 201 -11.64 1.28 19.45
C PRO A 201 -12.98 0.56 19.57
N GLU A 202 -13.16 -0.18 20.64
CA GLU A 202 -14.44 -0.70 21.09
C GLU A 202 -14.80 -0.01 22.40
N PHE A 203 -15.98 0.60 22.45
CA PHE A 203 -16.39 1.45 23.57
C PHE A 203 -17.23 0.67 24.57
N ASP A 204 -17.05 0.99 25.86
CA ASP A 204 -17.97 0.57 26.92
C ASP A 204 -19.25 1.43 26.91
N HIS A 205 -20.16 1.11 27.83
CA HIS A 205 -21.42 1.82 28.03
C HIS A 205 -21.25 3.29 28.45
N ASP A 206 -20.09 3.69 28.98
CA ASP A 206 -19.79 5.05 29.40
C ASP A 206 -19.13 5.87 28.27
N GLY A 207 -19.05 5.31 27.06
CA GLY A 207 -18.42 5.93 25.89
C GLY A 207 -16.90 5.96 25.97
N ARG A 208 -16.29 5.18 26.85
CA ARG A 208 -14.83 5.08 26.99
C ARG A 208 -14.34 3.88 26.19
N VAL A 209 -13.19 4.02 25.54
CA VAL A 209 -12.57 2.88 24.83
C VAL A 209 -12.24 1.78 25.83
N GLN A 210 -12.93 0.63 25.76
CA GLN A 210 -12.76 -0.51 26.65
C GLN A 210 -11.66 -1.45 26.15
N THR A 211 -11.71 -1.76 24.85
CA THR A 211 -10.78 -2.65 24.16
C THR A 211 -10.39 -2.07 22.80
N VAL A 212 -9.30 -2.58 22.25
CA VAL A 212 -8.86 -2.29 20.89
C VAL A 212 -8.91 -3.58 20.09
N LEU A 213 -9.74 -3.60 19.04
CA LEU A 213 -9.78 -4.66 18.04
C LEU A 213 -8.79 -4.33 16.93
N SER A 214 -7.82 -5.22 16.71
CA SER A 214 -6.82 -5.07 15.66
C SER A 214 -6.97 -6.18 14.63
N ILE A 215 -7.06 -5.77 13.37
CA ILE A 215 -6.99 -6.65 12.21
C ILE A 215 -5.63 -6.42 11.57
N ILE A 216 -4.85 -7.48 11.41
CA ILE A 216 -3.51 -7.45 10.82
C ILE A 216 -3.52 -8.33 9.58
N ARG A 217 -3.29 -7.71 8.44
CA ARG A 217 -3.25 -8.37 7.13
C ARG A 217 -1.82 -8.47 6.65
N ASP A 218 -1.44 -9.65 6.16
CA ASP A 218 -0.21 -9.82 5.39
C ASP A 218 -0.39 -9.17 4.02
N VAL A 219 0.38 -8.13 3.75
CA VAL A 219 0.39 -7.40 2.47
C VAL A 219 1.69 -7.62 1.69
N THR A 220 2.51 -8.61 2.08
CA THR A 220 3.83 -8.87 1.49
C THR A 220 3.75 -9.06 -0.02
N GLU A 221 2.88 -9.95 -0.49
CA GLU A 221 2.73 -10.22 -1.92
C GLU A 221 2.25 -8.98 -2.68
N LEU A 222 1.29 -8.25 -2.10
CA LEU A 222 0.78 -7.00 -2.69
C LEU A 222 1.89 -5.95 -2.81
N THR A 223 2.66 -5.74 -1.74
CA THR A 223 3.79 -4.80 -1.73
C THR A 223 4.88 -5.24 -2.72
N GLN A 224 5.22 -6.53 -2.77
CA GLN A 224 6.22 -7.05 -3.70
C GLN A 224 5.77 -6.90 -5.16
N LEU A 225 4.50 -7.21 -5.46
CA LEU A 225 3.94 -7.05 -6.78
C LEU A 225 3.91 -5.58 -7.19
N GLN A 226 3.52 -4.69 -6.28
CA GLN A 226 3.55 -3.25 -6.54
C GLN A 226 4.98 -2.77 -6.85
N GLN A 227 5.97 -3.18 -6.05
CA GLN A 227 7.38 -2.85 -6.29
C GLN A 227 7.89 -3.41 -7.62
N GLN A 228 7.50 -4.64 -7.98
CA GLN A 228 7.83 -5.24 -9.26
C GLN A 228 7.18 -4.49 -10.43
N LEU A 229 5.90 -4.13 -10.32
CA LEU A 229 5.20 -3.32 -11.32
C LEU A 229 5.83 -1.95 -11.47
N GLU A 230 6.18 -1.28 -10.37
CA GLU A 230 6.90 -0.01 -10.38
C GLU A 230 8.26 -0.15 -11.07
N ARG A 231 9.03 -1.21 -10.75
CA ARG A 231 10.30 -1.48 -11.42
C ARG A 231 10.11 -1.70 -12.92
N LEU A 232 9.20 -2.59 -13.33
CA LEU A 232 8.89 -2.86 -14.73
C LEU A 232 8.43 -1.60 -15.48
N ALA A 233 7.68 -0.73 -14.80
CA ALA A 233 7.19 0.52 -15.38
C ALA A 233 8.27 1.60 -15.50
N ARG A 234 9.34 1.53 -14.70
CA ARG A 234 10.38 2.57 -14.59
C ARG A 234 11.72 2.18 -15.22
N THR A 235 12.02 0.90 -15.35
CA THR A 235 13.33 0.42 -15.81
C THR A 235 13.28 -0.28 -17.16
N ASP A 236 14.39 -0.26 -17.89
CA ASP A 236 14.62 -1.08 -19.08
C ASP A 236 14.82 -2.56 -18.66
N PRO A 237 14.12 -3.52 -19.29
CA PRO A 237 14.12 -4.92 -18.84
C PRO A 237 15.46 -5.63 -19.04
N LEU A 238 16.31 -5.19 -19.98
CA LEU A 238 17.62 -5.78 -20.22
C LEU A 238 18.66 -5.24 -19.23
N THR A 239 18.71 -3.91 -19.07
CA THR A 239 19.81 -3.25 -18.36
C THR A 239 19.49 -2.88 -16.90
N SER A 240 18.21 -2.96 -16.49
CA SER A 240 17.70 -2.44 -15.21
C SER A 240 17.93 -0.95 -14.96
N LEU A 241 18.44 -0.20 -15.93
CA LEU A 241 18.54 1.26 -15.89
C LEU A 241 17.16 1.91 -16.02
N LEU A 242 17.04 3.21 -15.79
CA LEU A 242 15.80 3.91 -16.10
C LEU A 242 15.45 3.72 -17.58
N ASN A 243 14.16 3.53 -17.85
CA ASN A 243 13.66 3.58 -19.23
C ASN A 243 13.49 5.05 -19.67
N ARG A 244 13.25 5.24 -20.97
CA ARG A 244 13.06 6.58 -21.57
C ARG A 244 12.03 7.44 -20.84
N ARG A 245 10.89 6.86 -20.43
CA ARG A 245 9.82 7.59 -19.75
C ARG A 245 10.29 8.11 -18.38
N SER A 246 10.85 7.24 -17.56
CA SER A 246 11.32 7.65 -16.23
C SER A 246 12.53 8.57 -16.27
N PHE A 247 13.39 8.44 -17.28
CA PHE A 247 14.47 9.41 -17.49
C PHE A 247 13.94 10.82 -17.79
N LEU A 248 12.96 10.95 -18.70
CA LEU A 248 12.33 12.23 -19.02
C LEU A 248 11.70 12.89 -17.79
N GLU A 249 11.02 12.10 -16.94
CA GLU A 249 10.44 12.58 -15.68
C GLU A 249 11.52 13.11 -14.72
N CYS A 250 12.57 12.32 -14.48
CA CYS A 250 13.67 12.69 -13.58
C CYS A 250 14.47 13.90 -14.10
N ALA A 251 14.83 13.90 -15.38
CA ALA A 251 15.53 15.01 -16.03
C ALA A 251 14.68 16.30 -16.06
N GLY A 252 13.36 16.18 -16.24
CA GLY A 252 12.44 17.32 -16.18
C GLY A 252 12.42 17.96 -14.80
N ALA A 253 12.28 17.14 -13.75
CA ALA A 253 12.34 17.62 -12.37
C ALA A 253 13.69 18.27 -12.02
N ALA A 254 14.80 17.73 -12.53
CA ALA A 254 16.13 18.32 -12.37
C ALA A 254 16.27 19.64 -13.12
N LEU A 255 15.76 19.72 -14.36
CA LEU A 255 15.78 20.94 -15.17
C LEU A 255 14.99 22.07 -14.50
N ASP A 256 13.83 21.76 -13.91
CA ASP A 256 13.02 22.73 -13.17
C ASP A 256 13.77 23.31 -11.96
N ARG A 257 14.59 22.49 -11.29
CA ARG A 257 15.47 22.96 -10.20
C ARG A 257 16.60 23.84 -10.75
N ALA A 258 17.21 23.45 -11.86
CA ALA A 258 18.29 24.22 -12.49
C ALA A 258 17.82 25.59 -12.97
N ARG A 259 16.63 25.66 -13.59
CA ARG A 259 16.00 26.92 -14.02
C ARG A 259 15.69 27.88 -12.88
N ARG A 260 15.46 27.36 -11.67
CA ARG A 260 15.31 28.17 -10.44
C ARG A 260 16.65 28.57 -9.81
N GLY A 261 17.78 28.21 -10.42
CA GLY A 261 19.12 28.50 -9.91
C GLY A 261 19.52 27.63 -8.71
N HIS A 262 18.87 26.49 -8.50
CA HIS A 262 19.14 25.62 -7.36
C HIS A 262 20.20 24.55 -7.62
N CYS A 263 20.54 24.28 -8.88
CA CYS A 263 21.55 23.30 -9.28
C CYS A 263 22.02 23.57 -10.71
N GLU A 264 23.11 22.92 -11.10
CA GLU A 264 23.50 22.78 -12.51
C GLU A 264 23.07 21.40 -13.02
N LEU A 265 22.73 21.30 -14.31
CA LEU A 265 22.32 20.05 -14.93
C LEU A 265 23.02 19.93 -16.27
N SER A 266 23.68 18.79 -16.49
CA SER A 266 24.24 18.43 -17.79
C SER A 266 23.75 17.05 -18.22
N LEU A 267 23.52 16.86 -19.52
CA LEU A 267 23.20 15.57 -20.12
C LEU A 267 24.36 15.05 -20.95
N LEU A 268 24.59 13.75 -20.86
CA LEU A 268 25.39 12.97 -21.79
C LEU A 268 24.46 12.03 -22.55
N MET A 269 24.59 11.97 -23.87
CA MET A 269 23.98 10.94 -24.70
C MET A 269 25.07 10.06 -25.26
N LEU A 270 24.92 8.74 -25.10
CA LEU A 270 25.88 7.75 -25.54
C LEU A 270 25.20 6.81 -26.51
N ASP A 271 25.89 6.48 -27.60
CA ASP A 271 25.50 5.45 -28.54
C ASP A 271 26.67 4.48 -28.71
N VAL A 272 26.39 3.19 -28.63
CA VAL A 272 27.42 2.16 -28.77
C VAL A 272 27.74 1.94 -30.24
N ASP A 273 28.99 2.20 -30.62
CA ASP A 273 29.41 2.11 -32.00
C ASP A 273 29.40 0.64 -32.48
N ASN A 274 29.01 0.42 -33.74
CA ASN A 274 29.07 -0.87 -34.41
C ASN A 274 28.31 -2.03 -33.71
N MET A 275 27.30 -1.75 -32.87
CA MET A 275 26.50 -2.78 -32.20
C MET A 275 25.87 -3.78 -33.16
N LYS A 276 25.45 -3.34 -34.35
CA LYS A 276 24.95 -4.24 -35.39
C LYS A 276 26.01 -5.27 -35.80
N CYS A 277 27.26 -4.84 -36.00
CA CYS A 277 28.36 -5.75 -36.36
C CYS A 277 28.65 -6.75 -35.23
N ILE A 278 28.55 -6.32 -33.98
CA ILE A 278 28.69 -7.20 -32.81
C ILE A 278 27.58 -8.27 -32.82
N ASN A 279 26.32 -7.84 -33.03
CA ASN A 279 25.18 -8.75 -33.11
C ASN A 279 25.29 -9.73 -34.28
N ASP A 280 25.68 -9.24 -35.46
CA ASP A 280 25.80 -10.06 -36.67
C ASP A 280 26.95 -11.09 -36.52
N ARG A 281 28.03 -10.73 -35.84
CA ARG A 281 29.22 -11.59 -35.68
C ARG A 281 29.13 -12.56 -34.50
N PHE A 282 28.53 -12.15 -33.38
CA PHE A 282 28.53 -12.90 -32.12
C PHE A 282 27.13 -13.30 -31.63
N GLY A 283 26.08 -12.88 -32.33
CA GLY A 283 24.68 -13.11 -31.99
C GLY A 283 24.11 -12.08 -31.03
N HIS A 284 22.77 -11.95 -31.03
CA HIS A 284 22.05 -11.01 -30.17
C HIS A 284 22.34 -11.19 -28.67
N ALA A 285 22.46 -12.44 -28.20
CA ALA A 285 22.79 -12.72 -26.80
C ALA A 285 24.17 -12.15 -26.39
N ALA A 286 25.11 -12.02 -27.32
CA ALA A 286 26.40 -11.37 -27.04
C ALA A 286 26.25 -9.85 -26.98
N GLY A 287 25.47 -9.25 -27.89
CA GLY A 287 25.14 -7.83 -27.82
C GLY A 287 24.39 -7.45 -26.55
N ASP A 288 23.46 -8.28 -26.11
CA ASP A 288 22.74 -8.09 -24.84
C ASP A 288 23.73 -8.05 -23.66
N ARG A 289 24.69 -8.98 -23.60
CA ARG A 289 25.77 -8.95 -22.59
C ARG A 289 26.64 -7.70 -22.68
N VAL A 290 26.87 -7.16 -23.88
CA VAL A 290 27.61 -5.90 -24.05
C VAL A 290 26.84 -4.74 -23.43
N LEU A 291 25.54 -4.64 -23.72
CA LEU A 291 24.68 -3.59 -23.17
C LEU A 291 24.54 -3.68 -21.65
N GLU A 292 24.45 -4.90 -21.10
CA GLU A 292 24.45 -5.13 -19.66
C GLU A 292 25.81 -4.80 -19.01
N ALA A 293 26.93 -5.08 -19.67
CA ALA A 293 28.25 -4.74 -19.14
C ALA A 293 28.48 -3.23 -19.15
N LEU A 294 28.05 -2.57 -20.23
CA LEU A 294 28.05 -1.12 -20.33
C LEU A 294 27.17 -0.48 -19.25
N SER A 295 25.95 -0.98 -19.04
CA SER A 295 25.05 -0.43 -18.02
C SER A 295 25.64 -0.47 -16.61
N ARG A 296 26.26 -1.60 -16.24
CA ARG A 296 26.99 -1.73 -14.96
C ARG A 296 28.12 -0.72 -14.85
N MET A 297 28.91 -0.55 -15.92
CA MET A 297 30.01 0.41 -15.96
C MET A 297 29.50 1.84 -15.77
N LEU A 298 28.45 2.25 -16.50
CA LEU A 298 27.85 3.59 -16.37
C LEU A 298 27.37 3.88 -14.95
N VAL A 299 26.73 2.91 -14.29
CA VAL A 299 26.30 3.06 -12.89
C VAL A 299 27.48 3.20 -11.93
N THR A 300 28.58 2.47 -12.16
CA THR A 300 29.78 2.60 -11.29
C THR A 300 30.54 3.91 -11.49
N GLU A 301 30.44 4.53 -12.67
CA GLU A 301 31.16 5.77 -13.02
C GLU A 301 30.34 7.04 -12.74
N THR A 302 29.10 6.90 -12.28
CA THR A 302 28.17 7.98 -11.94
C THR A 302 27.87 8.01 -10.43
N ARG A 303 27.42 9.17 -9.94
CA ARG A 303 27.11 9.36 -8.51
C ARG A 303 25.69 8.89 -8.22
N ALA A 304 25.38 8.59 -6.95
CA ALA A 304 24.04 8.14 -6.54
C ALA A 304 22.91 9.15 -6.85
N GLN A 305 23.24 10.44 -7.01
CA GLN A 305 22.29 11.48 -7.39
C GLN A 305 22.06 11.62 -8.90
N ASP A 306 22.97 11.07 -9.71
CA ASP A 306 22.89 11.12 -11.17
C ASP A 306 21.90 10.07 -11.68
N PHE A 307 21.29 10.33 -12.82
CA PHE A 307 20.34 9.39 -13.44
C PHE A 307 20.96 8.77 -14.67
N VAL A 308 20.94 7.43 -14.75
CA VAL A 308 21.40 6.67 -15.92
C VAL A 308 20.22 5.92 -16.52
N ALA A 309 20.07 6.03 -17.84
CA ALA A 309 18.96 5.44 -18.58
C ALA A 309 19.41 4.77 -19.87
N ARG A 310 18.65 3.77 -20.31
CA ARG A 310 18.68 3.27 -21.69
C ARG A 310 17.43 3.79 -22.40
N LEU A 311 17.61 4.58 -23.44
CA LEU A 311 16.50 5.21 -24.15
C LEU A 311 15.87 4.26 -25.20
N GLY A 312 16.66 3.30 -25.68
CA GLY A 312 16.25 2.25 -26.61
C GLY A 312 17.46 1.75 -27.41
N GLY A 313 17.39 0.53 -27.96
CA GLY A 313 18.46 -0.01 -28.81
C GLY A 313 19.83 0.02 -28.12
N ASP A 314 20.77 0.75 -28.71
CA ASP A 314 22.14 0.99 -28.26
C ASP A 314 22.36 2.39 -27.65
N GLU A 315 21.28 3.14 -27.39
CA GLU A 315 21.32 4.51 -26.86
C GLU A 315 21.12 4.57 -25.34
N PHE A 316 22.04 5.27 -24.67
CA PHE A 316 22.03 5.54 -23.23
C PHE A 316 22.08 7.04 -22.98
N CYS A 317 21.48 7.47 -21.88
CA CYS A 317 21.52 8.87 -21.47
C CYS A 317 21.81 9.00 -19.97
N ILE A 318 22.61 10.00 -19.62
CA ILE A 318 23.00 10.30 -18.25
C ILE A 318 22.64 11.75 -17.95
N ALA A 319 21.95 11.97 -16.83
CA ALA A 319 21.73 13.29 -16.27
C ALA A 319 22.65 13.47 -15.06
N LEU A 320 23.62 14.37 -15.20
CA LEU A 320 24.59 14.73 -14.16
C LEU A 320 24.06 15.92 -13.36
N ILE A 321 23.81 15.69 -12.07
CA ILE A 321 23.26 16.69 -11.16
C ILE A 321 24.40 17.48 -10.51
N ASP A 322 24.21 18.79 -10.38
CA ASP A 322 25.22 19.73 -9.86
C ASP A 322 26.52 19.67 -10.65
N THR A 323 26.40 19.64 -11.99
CA THR A 323 27.52 19.45 -12.91
C THR A 323 27.44 20.42 -14.08
N ASP A 324 28.46 21.27 -14.22
CA ASP A 324 28.64 22.19 -15.35
C ASP A 324 29.15 21.46 -16.63
N ALA A 325 29.21 22.19 -17.75
CA ALA A 325 29.68 21.65 -19.03
C ALA A 325 31.12 21.07 -18.98
N THR A 326 32.04 21.73 -18.28
CA THR A 326 33.45 21.30 -18.23
C THR A 326 33.60 20.01 -17.43
N GLN A 327 32.89 19.90 -16.32
CA GLN A 327 32.83 18.68 -15.53
C GLN A 327 32.13 17.55 -16.28
N ALA A 328 31.07 17.86 -17.03
CA ALA A 328 30.37 16.89 -17.86
C ALA A 328 31.26 16.31 -18.98
N ASP A 329 32.07 17.15 -19.63
CA ASP A 329 33.07 16.72 -20.62
C ASP A 329 34.12 15.78 -19.98
N ALA A 330 34.62 16.11 -18.78
CA ALA A 330 35.55 15.25 -18.06
C ALA A 330 34.94 13.88 -17.68
N VAL A 331 33.63 13.83 -17.39
CA VAL A 331 32.91 12.57 -17.19
C VAL A 331 32.80 11.81 -18.51
N ALA A 332 32.43 12.47 -19.61
CA ALA A 332 32.35 11.84 -20.93
C ALA A 332 33.68 11.21 -21.37
N GLU A 333 34.79 11.93 -21.23
CA GLU A 333 36.13 11.41 -21.52
C GLU A 333 36.52 10.21 -20.65
N ARG A 334 36.11 10.21 -19.37
CA ARG A 334 36.32 9.08 -18.47
C ARG A 334 35.52 7.86 -18.94
N LEU A 335 34.25 8.04 -19.29
CA LEU A 335 33.40 6.97 -19.79
C LEU A 335 33.98 6.36 -21.08
N CYS A 336 34.35 7.18 -22.07
CA CYS A 336 34.95 6.69 -23.32
C CYS A 336 36.20 5.82 -23.08
N ARG A 337 37.05 6.19 -22.12
CA ARG A 337 38.22 5.37 -21.75
C ARG A 337 37.83 4.05 -21.10
N ARG A 338 36.86 4.06 -20.19
CA ARG A 338 36.43 2.88 -19.44
C ARG A 338 35.66 1.86 -20.28
N VAL A 339 34.99 2.32 -21.34
CA VAL A 339 34.29 1.43 -22.30
C VAL A 339 35.26 0.45 -22.95
N ASN A 340 36.50 0.87 -23.25
CA ASN A 340 37.52 0.00 -23.86
C ASN A 340 37.95 -1.15 -22.93
N ASP A 341 37.72 -1.05 -21.63
CA ASP A 341 38.09 -2.07 -20.64
C ASP A 341 37.01 -3.16 -20.50
N ILE A 342 35.88 -3.04 -21.18
CA ILE A 342 34.73 -3.96 -21.04
C ILE A 342 35.01 -5.28 -21.77
N ALA A 343 35.25 -6.34 -21.01
CA ALA A 343 35.39 -7.71 -21.51
C ALA A 343 34.06 -8.48 -21.40
N VAL A 344 33.55 -9.01 -22.51
CA VAL A 344 32.18 -9.57 -22.56
C VAL A 344 32.10 -11.00 -23.12
N CYS A 345 33.06 -11.42 -23.94
CA CYS A 345 33.04 -12.71 -24.60
C CYS A 345 34.20 -13.58 -24.14
N ASP A 346 33.88 -14.76 -23.57
CA ASP A 346 34.82 -15.80 -23.15
C ASP A 346 35.95 -15.98 -24.19
N ASP A 347 37.16 -15.50 -23.84
CA ASP A 347 38.41 -15.51 -24.62
C ASP A 347 38.50 -14.64 -25.89
N ARG A 348 37.57 -13.72 -26.16
CA ARG A 348 37.69 -12.77 -27.30
C ARG A 348 37.39 -11.33 -26.89
N SER A 349 38.38 -10.46 -27.01
CA SER A 349 38.20 -9.02 -26.86
C SER A 349 37.31 -8.49 -27.98
N VAL A 350 36.17 -7.90 -27.61
CA VAL A 350 35.37 -7.08 -28.52
C VAL A 350 35.87 -5.66 -28.35
N GLU A 351 36.40 -5.06 -29.42
CA GLU A 351 36.68 -3.62 -29.41
C GLU A 351 35.35 -2.88 -29.33
N LEU A 352 35.12 -2.25 -28.18
CA LEU A 352 33.90 -1.52 -27.87
C LEU A 352 34.25 -0.04 -27.80
N SER A 353 33.52 0.80 -28.53
CA SER A 353 33.60 2.25 -28.42
C SER A 353 32.20 2.84 -28.33
N VAL A 354 32.13 4.07 -27.84
CA VAL A 354 30.89 4.84 -27.76
C VAL A 354 31.08 6.23 -28.34
N SER A 355 30.06 6.70 -29.05
CA SER A 355 29.93 8.08 -29.45
C SER A 355 29.17 8.84 -28.38
N VAL A 356 29.74 9.96 -27.90
CA VAL A 356 29.16 10.73 -26.78
C VAL A 356 28.89 12.17 -27.18
N GLY A 357 27.65 12.61 -26.98
CA GLY A 357 27.25 14.02 -27.01
C GLY A 357 27.13 14.56 -25.58
N VAL A 358 27.54 15.81 -25.37
CA VAL A 358 27.50 16.47 -24.06
C VAL A 358 26.79 17.81 -24.18
N THR A 359 25.89 18.13 -23.27
CA THR A 359 25.28 19.46 -23.20
C THR A 359 24.93 19.86 -21.78
N GLN A 360 25.11 21.13 -21.43
CA GLN A 360 24.60 21.70 -20.18
C GLN A 360 23.21 22.31 -20.43
N ALA A 361 22.34 22.25 -19.43
CA ALA A 361 21.05 22.94 -19.44
C ALA A 361 21.26 24.46 -19.57
N GLY A 362 20.54 25.06 -20.51
CA GLY A 362 20.63 26.47 -20.87
C GLY A 362 19.28 27.19 -20.72
N PRO A 363 19.27 28.52 -20.88
CA PRO A 363 18.06 29.34 -20.69
C PRO A 363 16.97 29.07 -21.73
N THR A 364 17.30 28.44 -22.86
CA THR A 364 16.35 28.11 -23.94
C THR A 364 15.63 26.78 -23.73
N ASP A 365 16.05 25.98 -22.74
CA ASP A 365 15.48 24.66 -22.50
C ASP A 365 14.22 24.79 -21.62
N THR A 366 13.07 24.50 -22.21
CA THR A 366 11.77 24.63 -21.54
C THR A 366 11.31 23.33 -20.90
N CYS A 367 11.73 22.20 -21.46
CA CYS A 367 11.45 20.86 -20.97
C CYS A 367 12.63 19.91 -21.21
N ALA A 368 12.62 18.73 -20.58
CA ALA A 368 13.69 17.73 -20.75
C ALA A 368 13.85 17.25 -22.20
N ALA A 369 12.78 17.27 -23.00
CA ALA A 369 12.85 16.86 -24.40
C ALA A 369 13.73 17.80 -25.25
N ASP A 370 13.76 19.10 -24.94
CA ASP A 370 14.61 20.07 -25.63
C ASP A 370 16.09 19.74 -25.42
N LEU A 371 16.45 19.44 -24.16
CA LEU A 371 17.80 19.09 -23.76
C LEU A 371 18.24 17.76 -24.37
N ILE A 372 17.35 16.76 -24.40
CA ILE A 372 17.58 15.46 -25.03
C ILE A 372 17.79 15.61 -26.55
N ALA A 373 16.96 16.39 -27.24
CA ALA A 373 17.10 16.62 -28.68
C ALA A 373 18.44 17.31 -29.03
N ARG A 374 18.88 18.25 -28.18
CA ARG A 374 20.17 18.92 -28.36
C ARG A 374 21.35 17.96 -28.16
N VAL A 375 21.35 17.18 -27.08
CA VAL A 375 22.45 16.24 -26.81
C VAL A 375 22.49 15.10 -27.84
N ASP A 376 21.33 14.66 -28.34
CA ASP A 376 21.23 13.67 -29.41
C ASP A 376 21.89 14.17 -30.71
N THR A 377 21.61 15.42 -31.09
CA THR A 377 22.28 16.06 -32.24
C THR A 377 23.80 16.09 -32.09
N LEU A 378 24.30 16.38 -30.88
CA LEU A 378 25.74 16.42 -30.59
C LEU A 378 26.37 15.02 -30.60
N MET A 379 25.66 14.02 -30.08
CA MET A 379 26.07 12.61 -30.13
C MET A 379 26.15 12.12 -31.58
N TYR A 380 25.14 12.43 -32.41
CA TYR A 380 25.14 12.05 -33.81
C TYR A 380 26.31 12.69 -34.58
N GLN A 381 26.65 13.94 -34.30
CA GLN A 381 27.84 14.59 -34.86
C GLN A 381 29.13 13.90 -34.44
N ALA A 382 29.24 13.47 -33.18
CA ALA A 382 30.38 12.68 -32.71
C ALA A 382 30.48 11.34 -33.47
N LYS A 383 29.35 10.65 -33.65
CA LYS A 383 29.25 9.36 -34.36
C LYS A 383 29.66 9.44 -35.82
N LEU A 384 29.31 10.53 -36.51
CA LEU A 384 29.74 10.76 -37.88
C LEU A 384 31.26 10.92 -38.00
N ARG A 385 31.91 11.64 -37.08
CA ARG A 385 33.37 11.81 -37.09
C ARG A 385 34.12 10.49 -36.92
N VAL A 386 33.63 9.63 -36.02
CA VAL A 386 34.22 8.29 -35.81
C VAL A 386 34.12 7.44 -37.08
N ARG A 387 32.98 7.50 -37.78
CA ARG A 387 32.77 6.78 -39.05
C ARG A 387 33.61 7.30 -40.21
N GLU A 388 33.94 8.58 -40.24
CA GLU A 388 34.84 9.14 -41.27
C GLU A 388 36.31 8.75 -41.04
N MET A 389 36.67 8.39 -39.80
CA MET A 389 38.04 8.02 -39.41
C MET A 389 38.31 6.50 -39.41
N SER A 390 37.27 5.67 -39.53
CA SER A 390 37.34 4.19 -39.55
C SER A 390 37.21 3.66 -40.97
#